data_AF-Q1CXS9-F1
#
_entry.id   AF-Q1CXS9-F1
#
_cell.length_a   1.000
_cell.length_b   1.000
_cell.length_c   1.000
_cell.angle_alpha   90.00
_cell.angle_beta   90.00
_cell.angle_gamma   90.00
#
_symmetry.space_group_name_H-M   'P 1'
#
loop_
_entity.id
_entity.type
_entity.pdbx_description
1 polymer ?
#
loop_
_entity_poly.entity_id
_entity_poly.type
_entity_poly.pdbx_seq_one_letter_code
_entity_poly.pdbx_strand_id
1 'polypeptide(L)' 'MEVAVAPQLSTKLLEVVLASGARLRFSMDTDVNYVARLVIALGR' A
#
# COMPACT_ATOMS: atom_id res chain seq x y z
N MET A 1 -17.57 -6.21 15.62
CA MET A 1 -17.70 -6.45 14.17
C MET A 1 -16.86 -5.38 13.49
N GLU A 2 -15.62 -5.71 13.15
CA GLU A 2 -14.71 -4.75 12.49
C GLU A 2 -15.18 -4.59 11.05
N VAL A 3 -15.72 -3.41 10.72
CA VAL A 3 -16.05 -3.06 9.35
C VAL A 3 -14.76 -2.63 8.68
N ALA A 4 -14.05 -3.58 8.07
CA ALA A 4 -13.03 -3.27 7.09
C ALA A 4 -13.73 -2.57 5.91
N VAL A 5 -13.78 -1.25 5.95
CA VAL A 5 -14.12 -0.43 4.78
C VAL A 5 -13.07 -0.76 3.74
N ALA A 6 -13.42 -1.62 2.78
CA ALA A 6 -12.64 -1.77 1.57
C ALA A 6 -12.68 -0.40 0.87
N PRO A 7 -11.56 0.33 0.80
CA PRO A 7 -11.56 1.61 0.10
C PRO A 7 -11.96 1.31 -1.34
N GLN A 8 -13.01 1.97 -1.79
CA GLN A 8 -13.46 2.06 -3.19
C GLN A 8 -12.30 1.78 -4.15
N LEU A 9 -12.34 0.58 -4.74
CA LEU A 9 -11.22 0.00 -5.44
C LEU A 9 -10.94 0.86 -6.67
N SER A 10 -9.95 1.73 -6.57
CA SER A 10 -9.34 2.35 -7.74
C SER A 10 -9.04 1.21 -8.72
N THR A 11 -9.64 1.23 -9.91
CA THR A 11 -9.51 0.13 -10.88
C THR A 11 -8.05 -0.08 -11.32
N LYS A 12 -7.20 0.92 -11.04
CA LYS A 12 -5.75 0.83 -11.10
C LYS A 12 -5.15 0.92 -9.70
N LEU A 13 -4.43 -0.14 -9.33
CA LEU A 13 -3.66 -0.26 -8.11
C LEU A 13 -2.16 -0.25 -8.44
N LEU A 14 -1.37 0.34 -7.55
CA LEU A 14 0.08 0.23 -7.53
C LEU A 14 0.46 -0.93 -6.61
N GLU A 15 1.24 -1.89 -7.11
CA GLU A 15 1.83 -2.96 -6.30
C GLU A 15 3.30 -2.66 -6.03
N VAL A 16 3.69 -2.69 -4.75
CA VAL A 16 5.06 -2.51 -4.30
C VAL A 16 5.54 -3.81 -3.65
N VAL A 17 6.63 -4.37 -4.18
CA VAL A 17 7.25 -5.58 -3.65
C VAL A 17 8.48 -5.18 -2.83
N LEU A 18 8.46 -5.53 -1.55
CA LEU A 18 9.59 -5.30 -0.64
C LEU A 18 10.66 -6.37 -0.85
N ALA A 19 11.90 -6.08 -0.44
CA ALA A 19 13.01 -7.03 -0.49
C ALA A 19 12.74 -8.30 0.33
N SER A 20 11.88 -8.23 1.34
CA SER A 20 11.39 -9.37 2.14
C SER A 20 10.43 -10.30 1.37
N GLY A 21 10.00 -9.90 0.16
CA GLY A 21 8.96 -10.59 -0.61
C GLY A 21 7.53 -10.18 -0.24
N ALA A 22 7.35 -9.35 0.80
CA ALA A 22 6.06 -8.79 1.14
C ALA A 22 5.54 -7.88 0.00
N ARG A 23 4.22 -7.93 -0.25
CA ARG A 23 3.56 -7.15 -1.29
C ARG A 23 2.58 -6.18 -0.69
N LEU A 24 2.71 -4.92 -1.04
CA LEU A 24 1.83 -3.83 -0.63
C LEU A 24 1.05 -3.36 -1.84
N ARG A 25 -0.25 -3.10 -1.64
CA ARG A 25 -1.14 -2.58 -2.70
C ARG A 25 -1.69 -1.24 -2.28
N PHE A 26 -1.57 -0.27 -3.18
CA PHE A 26 -2.01 1.09 -2.97
C PHE A 26 -2.93 1.53 -4.10
N SER A 27 -3.90 2.38 -3.81
CA SER A 27 -4.66 3.09 -4.84
C SER A 27 -3.73 4.05 -5.58
N MET A 28 -3.99 4.32 -6.86
CA MET A 28 -3.19 5.30 -7.63
C MET A 28 -3.20 6.73 -7.03
N ASP A 29 -4.24 7.06 -6.26
CA ASP A 29 -4.36 8.36 -5.56
C ASP A 29 -3.56 8.41 -4.24
N THR A 30 -2.94 7.30 -3.83
CA THR A 30 -2.20 7.24 -2.57
C THR A 30 -1.00 8.18 -2.59
N ASP A 31 -0.84 8.97 -1.53
CA ASP A 31 0.30 9.87 -1.35
C ASP A 31 1.63 9.10 -1.40
N VAL A 32 2.54 9.55 -2.26
CA VAL A 32 3.86 8.93 -2.49
C VAL A 32 4.78 9.01 -1.27
N ASN A 33 4.70 10.07 -0.46
CA ASN A 33 5.47 10.19 0.78
C ASN A 33 4.98 9.18 1.83
N TYR A 34 3.67 8.95 1.89
CA TYR A 34 3.11 7.90 2.73
C TYR A 34 3.62 6.52 2.31
N VAL A 35 3.57 6.20 1.00
CA VAL A 35 4.11 4.94 0.47
C VAL A 35 5.59 4.80 0.82
N ALA A 36 6.41 5.84 0.60
CA ALA A 36 7.84 5.82 0.91
C ALA A 36 8.11 5.56 2.40
N ARG A 37 7.39 6.24 3.30
CA ARG A 37 7.52 6.01 4.75
C ARG A 37 7.17 4.58 5.14
N LEU A 38 6.09 4.03 4.56
CA LEU A 38 5.67 2.67 4.86
C LEU A 38 6.67 1.63 4.34
N VAL A 39 7.20 1.84 3.13
CA VAL A 39 8.26 0.98 2.56
C VAL A 39 9.52 1.01 3.42
N ILE A 40 9.95 2.18 3.89
CA ILE A 40 11.12 2.31 4.78
C ILE A 40 10.86 1.60 6.11
N ALA A 41 9.68 1.79 6.71
CA ALA A 41 9.33 1.18 7.99
C ALA A 41 9.29 -0.36 7.93
N LEU A 42 8.86 -0.92 6.79
CA LEU A 42 8.75 -2.36 6.58
C LEU A 42 10.01 -3.00 5.96
N GLY A 43 10.91 -2.19 5.39
CA GLY A 43 12.15 -2.63 4.75
C GLY A 43 13.37 -2.68 5.68
N ARG A 44 13.22 -2.28 6.94
CA ARG A 44 14.21 -2.40 8.02
C ARG A 44 13.97 -3.68 8.83
#